data_AF-A0A842NRC3-F1
#
_entry.id   AF-A0A842NRC3-F1
#
_cell.length_a   1.000
_cell.length_b   1.000
_cell.length_c   1.000
_cell.angle_alpha   90.00
_cell.angle_beta   90.00
_cell.angle_gamma   90.00
#
_symmetry.space_group_name_H-M   'P 1'
#
loop_
_entity.id
_entity.type
_entity.pdbx_description
1 polymer ?
#
loop_
_entity_poly.entity_id
_entity_poly.type
_entity_poly.pdbx_seq_one_letter_code
_entity_poly.pdbx_strand_id
1 'polypeptide(L)'
;MKLILLNLVLAIISSFVSAYLILVKRDRRSRTIAFLVIGASLWTFGYAMEMFSLGLSAKLFWAKFQLIGMAMTNVMPIFLAYFFERDELVNRKSIIGMSLVPTAFLVLVITDGNSGLIFS
;
A
#
# COMPACT_ATOMS: atom_id res chain seq x y z
N MET A 1 10.82 21.05 1.69
CA MET A 1 11.71 20.50 0.63
C MET A 1 12.46 19.23 1.06
N LYS A 2 13.18 19.21 2.20
CA LYS A 2 13.92 18.01 2.67
C LYS A 2 13.05 16.75 2.78
N LEU A 3 11.86 16.86 3.36
CA LEU A 3 10.92 15.73 3.52
C LEU A 3 10.39 15.18 2.18
N ILE A 4 10.16 16.06 1.20
CA ILE A 4 9.68 15.65 -0.13
C ILE A 4 10.77 14.81 -0.81
N LEU A 5 12.00 15.32 -0.84
CA LEU A 5 13.14 14.63 -1.45
C LEU A 5 13.38 13.27 -0.78
N LEU A 6 13.34 13.22 0.56
CA LEU A 6 13.49 11.98 1.31
C LEU A 6 12.44 10.94 0.90
N ASN A 7 11.16 11.33 0.86
CA ASN A 7 10.08 10.41 0.50
C ASN A 7 10.15 9.94 -0.95
N LEU A 8 10.59 10.79 -1.88
CA LEU A 8 10.82 10.38 -3.27
C LEU A 8 11.98 9.37 -3.38
N VAL A 9 13.07 9.59 -2.65
CA VAL A 9 14.19 8.63 -2.61
C VAL A 9 13.72 7.29 -2.02
N LEU A 10 12.93 7.32 -0.94
CA LEU A 10 12.35 6.10 -0.36
C LEU A 10 11.40 5.39 -1.33
N ALA A 11 10.58 6.13 -2.07
CA ALA A 11 9.69 5.58 -3.10
C ALA A 11 10.49 4.87 -4.20
N ILE A 12 11.59 5.49 -4.67
CA ILE A 12 12.47 4.91 -5.69
C ILE A 12 13.14 3.64 -5.16
N ILE A 13 13.76 3.69 -3.97
CA ILE A 13 14.45 2.54 -3.39
C ILE A 13 13.49 1.36 -3.20
N SER A 14 12.30 1.61 -2.62
CA SER A 14 11.29 0.58 -2.42
C SER A 14 10.76 0.01 -3.74
N SER A 15 10.57 0.84 -4.77
CA SER A 15 10.24 0.37 -6.12
C SER A 15 11.31 -0.56 -6.69
N PHE A 16 12.59 -0.21 -6.56
CA PHE A 16 13.69 -1.08 -7.03
C PHE A 16 13.78 -2.39 -6.23
N VAL A 17 13.66 -2.33 -4.90
CA VAL A 17 13.68 -3.53 -4.04
C VAL A 17 12.52 -4.46 -4.38
N SER A 18 11.30 -3.93 -4.55
CA SER A 18 10.14 -4.75 -4.91
C SER A 18 10.27 -5.35 -6.31
N ALA A 19 10.75 -4.59 -7.29
CA ALA A 19 11.03 -5.10 -8.63
C ALA A 19 12.08 -6.23 -8.60
N TYR A 20 13.16 -6.05 -7.84
CA TYR A 20 14.18 -7.09 -7.65
C TYR A 20 13.58 -8.36 -7.04
N LEU A 21 12.77 -8.23 -5.97
CA LEU A 21 12.12 -9.38 -5.33
C LEU A 21 11.17 -10.12 -6.28
N ILE A 22 10.43 -9.42 -7.15
CA ILE A 22 9.49 -10.05 -8.09
C ILE A 22 10.22 -10.71 -9.25
N LEU A 23 11.24 -10.05 -9.81
CA LEU A 23 11.91 -10.48 -11.03
C LEU A 23 12.99 -11.54 -10.77
N VAL A 24 13.68 -11.45 -9.63
CA VAL A 24 14.85 -12.31 -9.33
C VAL A 24 14.48 -13.44 -8.39
N LYS A 25 13.61 -13.21 -7.40
CA LYS A 25 13.24 -14.23 -6.42
C LYS A 25 11.94 -14.93 -6.84
N ARG A 26 11.94 -16.27 -6.78
CA ARG A 26 10.78 -17.08 -7.23
C ARG A 26 9.91 -17.59 -6.09
N ASP A 27 10.33 -17.44 -4.84
CA ASP A 27 9.63 -17.97 -3.66
C ASP A 27 8.43 -17.11 -3.23
N ARG A 28 7.47 -17.74 -2.53
CA ARG A 28 6.22 -17.09 -2.09
C ARG A 28 6.45 -15.99 -1.05
N ARG A 29 7.44 -16.15 -0.17
CA ARG A 29 7.80 -15.18 0.86
C ARG A 29 8.26 -13.87 0.22
N SER A 30 9.19 -13.95 -0.72
CA SER A 30 9.71 -12.79 -1.46
C SER A 30 8.61 -12.03 -2.21
N ARG A 31 7.65 -12.73 -2.85
CA ARG A 31 6.52 -12.07 -3.52
C ARG A 31 5.60 -11.33 -2.55
N THR A 32 5.39 -11.92 -1.37
CA THR A 32 4.53 -11.32 -0.34
C THR A 32 5.18 -10.08 0.25
N ILE A 33 6.49 -10.12 0.52
CA ILE A 33 7.28 -8.93 0.91
C ILE A 33 7.25 -7.89 -0.21
N ALA A 34 7.42 -8.29 -1.47
CA ALA A 34 7.40 -7.34 -2.58
C ALA A 34 6.09 -6.54 -2.63
N PHE A 35 4.95 -7.19 -2.38
CA PHE A 35 3.65 -6.53 -2.28
C PHE A 35 3.60 -5.47 -1.16
N LEU A 36 4.14 -5.79 0.02
CA LEU A 36 4.25 -4.83 1.13
C LEU A 36 5.14 -3.63 0.76
N VAL A 37 6.27 -3.91 0.11
CA VAL A 37 7.23 -2.88 -0.30
C VAL A 37 6.66 -1.99 -1.42
N ILE A 38 5.84 -2.53 -2.33
CA ILE A 38 5.07 -1.73 -3.29
C ILE A 38 4.10 -0.80 -2.57
N GLY A 39 3.37 -1.32 -1.57
CA GLY A 39 2.47 -0.50 -0.75
C GLY A 39 3.19 0.69 -0.10
N ALA A 40 4.37 0.44 0.47
CA ALA A 40 5.22 1.49 1.03
C ALA A 40 5.72 2.49 -0.02
N SER A 41 6.07 2.02 -1.22
CA SER A 41 6.47 2.87 -2.35
C SER A 41 5.34 3.81 -2.79
N LEU A 42 4.13 3.28 -2.93
CA LEU A 42 2.94 4.06 -3.27
C LEU A 42 2.61 5.08 -2.18
N TRP A 43 2.70 4.69 -0.92
CA TRP A 43 2.43 5.59 0.20
C TRP A 43 3.44 6.75 0.26
N THR A 44 4.74 6.45 0.22
CA THR A 44 5.81 7.47 0.26
C THR A 44 5.76 8.40 -0.96
N PHE A 45 5.46 7.87 -2.15
CA PHE A 45 5.24 8.69 -3.34
C PHE A 45 4.03 9.62 -3.19
N GLY A 46 2.88 9.08 -2.77
CA GLY A 46 1.67 9.87 -2.55
C GLY A 46 1.89 10.97 -1.52
N TYR A 47 2.60 10.68 -0.43
CA TYR A 47 2.94 11.65 0.60
C TYR A 47 3.85 12.78 0.09
N ALA A 48 4.85 12.45 -0.75
CA ALA A 48 5.69 13.46 -1.39
C ALA A 48 4.87 14.41 -2.28
N MET A 49 3.92 13.86 -3.05
CA MET A 49 3.06 14.62 -3.94
C MET A 49 2.01 15.46 -3.20
N GLU A 50 1.49 14.96 -2.08
CA GLU A 50 0.63 15.73 -1.18
C GLU A 50 1.36 16.98 -0.66
N MET A 51 2.59 16.81 -0.19
CA MET A 51 3.42 17.91 0.32
C MET A 51 3.85 18.90 -0.76
N PHE A 52 3.96 18.45 -2.01
CA PHE A 52 4.23 19.32 -3.16
C PHE A 52 3.00 20.12 -3.61
N SER A 53 1.80 19.61 -3.34
CA SER A 53 0.55 20.21 -3.80
C SER A 53 0.21 21.48 -3.00
N LEU A 54 -0.16 22.54 -3.71
CA LEU A 54 -0.53 23.83 -3.10
C LEU A 54 -2.02 23.92 -2.75
N GLY A 55 -2.89 23.24 -3.53
CA GLY A 55 -4.35 23.29 -3.36
C GLY A 55 -4.90 22.17 -2.48
N LEU A 56 -5.98 22.47 -1.74
CA LEU A 56 -6.65 21.50 -0.85
C LEU A 56 -7.15 20.27 -1.60
N SER A 57 -7.81 20.46 -2.75
CA SER A 57 -8.34 19.35 -3.56
C SER A 57 -7.23 18.39 -4.02
N ALA A 58 -6.08 18.91 -4.46
CA ALA A 58 -4.94 18.10 -4.85
C ALA A 58 -4.34 17.34 -3.65
N LYS A 59 -4.26 17.95 -2.46
CA LYS A 59 -3.81 17.27 -1.24
C LYS A 59 -4.73 16.11 -0.86
N LEU A 60 -6.04 16.34 -0.88
CA LEU A 60 -7.03 15.30 -0.59
C LEU A 60 -6.94 14.14 -1.59
N PHE A 61 -6.72 14.41 -2.87
CA PHE A 61 -6.48 13.36 -3.86
C PHE A 61 -5.27 12.50 -3.49
N TRP A 62 -4.12 13.11 -3.17
CA TRP A 62 -2.92 12.38 -2.79
C TRP A 62 -3.03 11.67 -1.44
N ALA A 63 -3.79 12.22 -0.50
CA ALA A 63 -4.15 11.56 0.75
C ALA A 63 -5.00 10.30 0.49
N LYS A 64 -5.99 10.38 -0.42
CA LYS A 64 -6.76 9.20 -0.84
C LYS A 64 -5.88 8.17 -1.56
N PHE A 65 -4.94 8.61 -2.41
CA PHE A 65 -3.99 7.74 -3.08
C PHE A 65 -3.12 6.95 -2.08
N GLN A 66 -2.67 7.58 -1.00
CA GLN A 66 -1.88 6.92 0.05
C GLN A 66 -2.63 5.74 0.70
N LEU A 67 -3.95 5.79 0.76
CA LEU A 67 -4.76 4.69 1.31
C LEU A 67 -4.65 3.41 0.48
N ILE A 68 -4.34 3.50 -0.82
CA ILE A 68 -4.05 2.32 -1.65
C ILE A 68 -2.78 1.63 -1.13
N GLY A 69 -1.74 2.41 -0.84
CA GLY A 69 -0.51 1.90 -0.23
C GLY A 69 -0.76 1.25 1.14
N MET A 70 -1.56 1.89 1.99
CA MET A 70 -1.95 1.32 3.28
C MET A 70 -2.76 0.04 3.13
N ALA A 71 -3.70 -0.02 2.18
CA ALA A 71 -4.52 -1.21 1.95
C ALA A 71 -3.65 -2.43 1.64
N MET A 72 -2.55 -2.26 0.90
CA MET A 72 -1.61 -3.34 0.59
C MET A 72 -0.87 -3.89 1.82
N THR A 73 -0.77 -3.14 2.93
CA THR A 73 -0.16 -3.63 4.17
C THR A 73 -0.95 -4.76 4.83
N ASN A 74 -2.23 -4.93 4.49
CA ASN A 74 -3.07 -6.03 4.97
C ASN A 74 -2.57 -7.42 4.52
N VAL A 75 -1.58 -7.48 3.63
CA VAL A 75 -0.90 -8.70 3.23
C VAL A 75 0.09 -9.20 4.31
N MET A 76 0.40 -8.40 5.34
CA MET A 76 1.36 -8.75 6.40
C MET A 76 1.08 -10.08 7.12
N PRO A 77 -0.17 -10.44 7.49
CA PRO A 77 -0.45 -11.74 8.09
C PRO A 77 -0.14 -12.93 7.18
N ILE A 78 -0.31 -12.77 5.86
CA ILE A 78 0.05 -13.78 4.87
C ILE A 78 1.56 -13.97 4.84
N PHE A 79 2.32 -12.87 4.93
CA PHE A 79 3.77 -12.94 5.03
C PHE A 79 4.21 -13.69 6.29
N LEU A 80 3.62 -13.36 7.45
CA LEU A 80 3.94 -14.03 8.71
C LEU A 80 3.62 -15.52 8.65
N ALA A 81 2.50 -15.91 8.04
CA ALA A 81 2.16 -17.32 7.84
C ALA A 81 3.23 -18.06 7.03
N TYR A 82 3.69 -17.50 5.90
CA TYR A 82 4.78 -18.07 5.13
C TYR A 82 6.14 -18.04 5.87
N PHE A 83 6.37 -17.04 6.72
CA PHE A 83 7.61 -16.91 7.48
C PHE A 83 7.74 -17.99 8.57
N PHE A 84 6.64 -18.29 9.26
CA PHE A 84 6.57 -19.33 10.29
C PHE A 84 6.21 -20.71 9.74
N GLU A 85 6.26 -20.91 8.42
CA GLU A 85 5.95 -22.19 7.75
C GLU A 85 4.52 -22.71 8.04
N ARG A 86 3.59 -21.78 8.30
CA ARG A 86 2.16 -22.01 8.54
C ARG A 86 1.34 -21.84 7.26
N ASP A 87 1.77 -22.49 6.17
CA ASP A 87 1.14 -22.39 4.86
C ASP A 87 -0.35 -22.79 4.89
N GLU A 88 -0.73 -23.67 5.82
CA GLU A 88 -2.08 -24.12 6.11
C GLU A 88 -3.07 -23.00 6.46
N LEU A 89 -2.59 -21.89 7.03
CA LEU A 89 -3.41 -20.72 7.36
C LEU A 89 -3.71 -19.84 6.14
N VAL A 90 -2.91 -19.98 5.07
CA VAL A 90 -3.04 -19.20 3.83
C VAL A 90 -3.92 -19.97 2.86
N ASN A 91 -5.22 -19.78 2.98
CA ASN A 91 -6.21 -20.35 2.07
C ASN A 91 -6.98 -19.25 1.34
N ARG A 92 -7.68 -19.62 0.26
CA ARG A 92 -8.42 -18.65 -0.55
C ARG A 92 -9.46 -17.87 0.28
N LYS A 93 -10.05 -18.48 1.30
CA LYS A 93 -11.04 -17.84 2.18
C LYS A 93 -10.40 -16.81 3.11
N SER A 94 -9.23 -17.10 3.68
CA SER A 94 -8.51 -16.18 4.57
C SER A 94 -7.99 -14.97 3.79
N ILE A 95 -7.45 -15.20 2.58
CA ILE A 95 -7.04 -14.11 1.68
C ILE A 95 -8.24 -13.22 1.32
N ILE A 96 -9.38 -13.80 0.92
CA ILE A 96 -10.58 -13.03 0.59
C ILE A 96 -11.06 -12.23 1.81
N GLY A 97 -11.16 -12.87 2.98
CA GLY A 97 -11.59 -12.21 4.22
C GLY A 97 -10.68 -11.03 4.61
N MET A 98 -9.37 -11.21 4.51
CA MET A 98 -8.39 -10.14 4.80
C MET A 98 -8.41 -9.03 3.77
N SER A 99 -8.68 -9.33 2.49
CA SER A 99 -8.77 -8.32 1.43
C SER A 99 -10.10 -7.56 1.43
N LEU A 100 -11.17 -8.16 1.96
CA LEU A 100 -12.51 -7.57 1.94
C LEU A 100 -12.56 -6.26 2.73
N VAL A 101 -11.97 -6.23 3.93
CA VAL A 101 -11.96 -5.04 4.80
C VAL A 101 -11.28 -3.83 4.14
N PRO A 102 -10.01 -3.91 3.68
CA PRO A 102 -9.36 -2.79 3.02
C PRO A 102 -10.02 -2.42 1.68
N THR A 103 -10.52 -3.40 0.91
CA THR A 103 -11.24 -3.09 -0.34
C THR A 103 -12.54 -2.35 -0.06
N ALA A 104 -13.34 -2.79 0.91
CA ALA A 104 -14.57 -2.09 1.31
C ALA A 104 -14.25 -0.67 1.78
N PHE A 105 -13.19 -0.49 2.58
CA PHE A 105 -12.74 0.83 3.01
C PHE A 105 -12.33 1.73 1.84
N LEU A 106 -11.56 1.22 0.87
CA LEU A 106 -11.19 1.99 -0.32
C LEU A 106 -12.41 2.37 -1.16
N VAL A 107 -13.37 1.45 -1.34
CA VAL A 107 -14.63 1.74 -2.05
C VAL A 107 -15.41 2.84 -1.34
N LEU A 108 -15.49 2.80 -0.01
CA LEU A 108 -16.13 3.86 0.77
C LEU A 108 -15.44 5.20 0.55
N VAL A 109 -14.12 5.27 0.64
CA VAL A 109 -13.35 6.52 0.46
C VAL A 109 -13.49 7.13 -0.95
N ILE A 110 -13.57 6.28 -1.98
CA ILE A 110 -13.80 6.71 -3.36
C ILE A 110 -15.23 7.23 -3.53
N THR A 111 -16.21 6.52 -2.96
CA THR A 111 -17.63 6.87 -3.03
C THR A 111 -17.94 8.13 -2.22
N ASP A 112 -17.18 8.39 -1.17
CA ASP A 112 -17.37 9.50 -0.25
C ASP A 112 -17.07 10.90 -0.83
N GLY A 113 -16.65 10.98 -2.11
CA GLY A 113 -16.47 12.25 -2.82
C GLY A 113 -17.68 13.18 -2.83
N ASN A 114 -18.87 12.71 -2.42
CA ASN A 114 -20.12 13.47 -2.39
C ASN A 114 -20.79 13.57 -1.00
N SER A 115 -20.31 12.84 0.01
CA SER A 115 -21.00 12.66 1.30
C SER A 115 -20.27 13.22 2.53
N GLY A 116 -18.96 13.52 2.42
CA GLY A 116 -18.20 14.18 3.50
C GLY A 116 -18.06 13.34 4.78
N LEU A 117 -18.19 12.02 4.70
CA LEU A 117 -18.17 11.10 5.87
C LEU A 117 -16.74 10.82 6.37
N ILE A 118 -15.72 10.96 5.52
CA ILE A 118 -14.33 10.59 5.80
C ILE A 118 -13.38 11.76 5.50
N PHE A 119 -13.61 12.50 4.41
CA PHE A 119 -12.84 13.69 4.06
C PHE A 119 -13.81 14.85 3.81
N SER A 120 -13.89 15.80 4.75
CA SER A 120 -14.64 17.06 4.66
C SER A 120 -13.76 18.21 4.17
#